data_AF-A0A843AIE2-F1
#
_entry.id   AF-A0A843AIE2-F1
#
_cell.length_a   1.000
_cell.length_b   1.000
_cell.length_c   1.000
_cell.angle_alpha   90.00
_cell.angle_beta   90.00
_cell.angle_gamma   90.00
#
_symmetry.space_group_name_H-M   'P 1'
#
loop_
_entity.id
_entity.type
_entity.pdbx_description
1 polymer ?
#
loop_
_entity_poly.entity_id
_entity_poly.type
_entity_poly.pdbx_seq_one_letter_code
_entity_poly.pdbx_strand_id
1 'polypeptide(L)' 'YRQKILISLKDEKLKIPSEIARDVGAITSHISIYLSGLKEKNLIKCINEEATKGRLYNINNISCEY' A
#
# COMPACT_ATOMS: atom_id res chain seq x y z
N TYR A 1 -2.79 12.36 -1.07
CA TYR A 1 -1.83 11.24 -1.22
C TYR A 1 -2.39 9.90 -0.77
N ARG A 2 -2.87 9.74 0.47
CA ARG A 2 -3.43 8.45 0.98
C ARG A 2 -4.52 7.84 0.08
N GLN A 3 -5.48 8.64 -0.39
CA GLN A 3 -6.52 8.17 -1.32
C GLN A 3 -5.96 7.72 -2.68
N LYS A 4 -5.00 8.44 -3.25
CA LYS A 4 -4.40 8.01 -4.52
C LYS A 4 -3.61 6.71 -4.37
N ILE A 5 -2.93 6.50 -3.24
CA ILE A 5 -2.25 5.24 -2.92
C ILE A 5 -3.28 4.10 -2.87
N LEU A 6 -4.40 4.31 -2.15
CA LEU A 6 -5.50 3.34 -2.11
C LEU A 6 -6.08 3.06 -3.50
N ILE A 7 -6.29 4.07 -4.33
CA ILE A 7 -6.79 3.91 -5.70
C ILE A 7 -5.79 3.12 -6.55
N SER A 8 -4.50 3.45 -6.46
CA SER A 8 -3.43 2.77 -7.21
C SER A 8 -3.25 1.30 -6.79
N LEU A 9 -3.46 0.97 -5.50
CA LEU A 9 -3.55 -0.41 -5.01
C LEU A 9 -4.90 -1.09 -5.30
N LYS A 10 -5.96 -0.32 -5.57
CA LYS A 10 -7.29 -0.86 -5.89
C LYS A 10 -7.34 -1.32 -7.34
N ASP A 11 -6.69 -0.60 -8.24
CA ASP A 11 -6.51 -0.98 -9.65
C ASP A 11 -5.59 -2.22 -9.76
N GLU A 12 -4.50 -2.24 -9.00
CA GLU A 12 -3.52 -3.33 -9.03
C GLU A 12 -3.36 -3.93 -7.63
N LYS A 13 -3.89 -5.15 -7.46
CA LYS A 13 -3.99 -5.81 -6.14
C LYS A 13 -2.65 -6.01 -5.43
N LEU A 14 -1.52 -5.97 -6.12
CA LEU A 14 -0.20 -6.23 -5.53
C LEU A 14 0.82 -5.27 -6.11
N LYS A 15 1.25 -4.28 -5.32
CA LYS A 15 2.33 -3.37 -5.69
C LYS A 15 3.40 -3.30 -4.61
N ILE A 16 4.64 -3.08 -5.03
CA ILE A 16 5.74 -2.72 -4.14
C ILE A 16 5.73 -1.20 -3.85
N PRO A 17 6.31 -0.76 -2.72
CA PRO A 17 6.37 0.66 -2.35
C PRO A 17 6.98 1.56 -3.43
N SER A 18 7.96 1.06 -4.21
CA SER A 18 8.54 1.81 -5.32
C SER A 18 7.59 2.03 -6.49
N GLU A 19 6.73 1.07 -6.80
CA GLU A 19 5.75 1.22 -7.88
C GLU A 19 4.64 2.17 -7.46
N ILE A 20 4.14 2.03 -6.24
CA ILE A 20 3.19 2.97 -5.66
C ILE A 20 3.78 4.39 -5.71
N ALA A 21 5.01 4.57 -5.23
CA ALA A 21 5.73 5.84 -5.28
C ALA A 21 5.77 6.45 -6.69
N ARG A 22 6.10 5.65 -7.70
CA ARG A 22 6.15 6.08 -9.08
C ARG A 22 4.77 6.44 -9.66
N ASP A 23 3.75 5.67 -9.32
CA ASP A 23 2.37 5.83 -9.79
C ASP A 23 1.70 7.08 -9.20
N VAL A 24 1.89 7.34 -7.89
CA VAL A 24 1.42 8.58 -7.26
C VAL A 24 2.36 9.78 -7.41
N GLY A 25 3.55 9.59 -7.99
CA GLY A 25 4.56 10.63 -8.08
C GLY A 25 5.06 11.09 -6.70
N ALA A 26 5.18 10.17 -5.75
CA ALA A 26 5.60 10.43 -4.39
C ALA A 26 6.95 9.76 -4.08
N ILE A 27 7.65 10.29 -3.07
CA ILE A 27 8.95 9.76 -2.65
C ILE A 27 8.74 8.48 -1.83
N THR A 28 9.58 7.47 -2.02
CA THR A 28 9.54 6.18 -1.30
C THR A 28 9.53 6.35 0.23
N SER A 29 10.23 7.35 0.75
CA SER A 29 10.22 7.73 2.17
C SER A 29 8.82 8.12 2.67
N HIS A 30 8.11 8.98 1.92
CA HIS A 30 6.72 9.34 2.20
C HIS A 30 5.79 8.14 2.08
N ILE A 31 6.00 7.29 1.06
CA ILE A 31 5.26 6.04 0.89
C ILE A 31 5.35 5.17 2.14
N SER A 32 6.53 5.05 2.76
CA SER A 32 6.70 4.24 3.96
C SER A 32 5.87 4.77 5.13
N ILE A 33 5.79 6.10 5.30
CA ILE A 33 4.96 6.74 6.33
C ILE A 33 3.47 6.51 6.04
N TYR A 34 3.05 6.68 4.79
CA TYR A 34 1.65 6.47 4.40
C TYR A 34 1.24 5.00 4.52
N LEU A 35 2.10 4.07 4.11
CA LEU A 35 1.89 2.63 4.22
C LEU A 35 1.77 2.21 5.69
N SER A 36 2.61 2.72 6.58
CA SER A 36 2.47 2.45 8.02
C SER A 36 1.12 2.89 8.55
N GLY A 37 0.68 4.12 8.24
CA GLY A 37 -0.62 4.61 8.67
C GLY A 37 -1.82 3.87 8.04
N LEU A 38 -1.68 3.37 6.82
CA LEU A 38 -2.71 2.54 6.17
C LEU A 38 -2.74 1.12 6.74
N LYS A 39 -1.57 0.55 7.08
CA LYS A 39 -1.43 -0.75 7.75
C LYS A 39 -2.05 -0.71 9.15
N GLU A 40 -1.85 0.38 9.90
CA GLU A 40 -2.44 0.59 11.21
C GLU A 40 -3.98 0.59 11.17
N LYS A 41 -4.56 1.16 10.11
CA LYS A 41 -6.00 1.11 9.84
C LYS A 41 -6.48 -0.21 9.24
N ASN A 42 -5.61 -1.21 9.11
CA ASN A 42 -5.89 -2.49 8.44
C ASN A 42 -6.41 -2.36 6.99
N LEU A 43 -6.15 -1.23 6.32
CA LEU A 43 -6.57 -0.97 4.94
C LEU A 43 -5.68 -1.67 3.91
N ILE A 44 -4.46 -2.04 4.31
CA ILE A 44 -3.50 -2.74 3.47
C ILE A 44 -2.88 -3.89 4.24
N LYS A 45 -2.51 -4.95 3.53
CA LYS A 45 -1.85 -6.14 4.07
C LYS A 45 -0.53 -6.36 3.36
N CYS A 46 0.52 -6.60 4.14
CA CYS A 46 1.80 -7.04 3.64
C CYS A 46 1.71 -8.54 3.38
N ILE A 47 1.82 -8.98 2.12
CA ILE A 47 1.72 -10.42 1.79
C ILE A 47 3.05 -11.11 2.04
N ASN A 48 4.15 -10.37 1.88
CA ASN A 48 5.50 -10.90 1.99
C ASN A 48 6.31 -10.11 3.03
N GLU A 49 5.95 -10.28 4.30
CA GLU A 49 6.69 -9.66 5.41
C GLU A 49 8.07 -10.32 5.61
N GLU A 50 8.23 -11.56 5.12
CA GLU A 50 9.47 -12.35 5.20
C GLU A 50 10.56 -11.87 4.22
N ALA A 51 10.19 -11.13 3.17
CA ALA A 51 11.15 -10.58 2.22
C ALA A 51 11.84 -9.31 2.76
N THR A 52 13.16 -9.41 2.89
CA THR A 52 14.06 -8.30 3.25
C THR A 52 14.10 -7.20 2.17
N LYS A 53 13.77 -7.52 0.91
CA LYS A 53 13.64 -6.56 -0.21
C LYS A 53 12.42 -6.91 -1.07
N GLY A 54 11.64 -5.92 -1.49
CA GLY A 54 10.48 -6.12 -2.38
C GLY A 54 9.18 -6.49 -1.65
N ARG A 55 8.88 -5.84 -0.52
CA ARG A 55 7.63 -6.06 0.22
C ARG A 55 6.42 -5.76 -0.67
N LEU A 56 5.56 -6.76 -0.81
CA LEU A 56 4.32 -6.65 -1.57
C LEU A 56 3.19 -6.20 -0.65
N TYR A 57 2.55 -5.10 -1.03
CA TYR A 57 1.39 -4.56 -0.35
C TYR A 57 0.16 -4.84 -1.19
N ASN A 58 -0.87 -5.36 -0.52
CA ASN A 58 -2.20 -5.57 -1.08
C ASN A 58 -3.18 -4.68 -0.34
N ILE A 59 -4.20 -4.17 -1.04
CA ILE A 59 -5.32 -3.52 -0.36
C ILE A 59 -6.14 -4.60 0.35
N ASN A 60 -6.26 -4.46 1.67
CA ASN A 60 -7.18 -5.29 2.40
C ASN A 60 -8.57 -4.78 2.03
N ASN A 61 -9.28 -5.54 1.21
CA ASN A 61 -10.66 -5.26 0.86
C ASN A 61 -11.50 -5.52 2.12
N ILE A 62 -11.44 -4.60 3.08
CA ILE A 62 -12.48 -4.46 4.09
C ILE A 62 -13.67 -3.90 3.33
N SER A 63 -14.31 -4.78 2.57
CA SER A 63 -15.70 -4.62 2.20
C SER A 63 -16.44 -4.43 3.51
N CYS A 64 -16.91 -3.21 3.71
CA CYS A 64 -18.31 -2.97 4.07
C CYS A 64 -18.94 -4.13 4.86
N GLU A 65 -18.66 -4.23 6.15
CA GLU A 65 -19.55 -4.94 7.06
C GLU A 65 -20.02 -3.96 8.14
N TYR A 66 -21.34 -3.73 8.04
CA TYR A 66 -22.31 -3.00 8.88
C TYR A 66 -22.41 -1.47 8.74
#